data_AF-A0A6V8PXH4-F1
#
_entry.id   AF-A0A6V8PXH4-F1
#
_cell.length_a   1.000
_cell.length_b   1.000
_cell.length_c   1.000
_cell.angle_alpha   90.00
_cell.angle_beta   90.00
_cell.angle_gamma   90.00
#
_symmetry.space_group_name_H-M   'P 1'
#
loop_
_entity.id
_entity.type
_entity.pdbx_description
1 polymer ?
#
loop_
_entity_poly.entity_id
_entity_poly.type
_entity_poly.pdbx_seq_one_letter_code
_entity_poly.pdbx_strand_id
1 'polypeptide(L)'
;MSNISEITKAQIIYIYLINSDHLIKQTFLKLVKPTIETSSNPILTSQGVVAFLDGEVKAHPELDRWSDYLKRRWARGFLAFCRDFGFMKRAPSTELTAPRIRVETFTFLLFALLQAGLSNMEAIGHDIWVLYLLREEQKENLLTESQARGWLYYARAAEIMELRPKYESVEEWIENALG
;
A
#
# COMPACT_ATOMS: atom_id res chain seq x y z
N MET A 1 13.46 -18.31 -13.15
CA MET A 1 12.37 -17.31 -13.12
C MET A 1 11.78 -17.36 -11.72
N SER A 2 11.95 -16.33 -10.91
CA SER A 2 11.47 -16.31 -9.51
C SER A 2 9.99 -16.69 -9.42
N ASN A 3 9.61 -17.61 -8.53
CA ASN A 3 8.24 -18.13 -8.38
C ASN A 3 7.31 -17.16 -7.62
N ILE A 4 7.53 -15.85 -7.79
CA ILE A 4 6.77 -14.80 -7.11
C ILE A 4 5.36 -14.77 -7.70
N SER A 5 4.36 -14.88 -6.82
CA SER A 5 2.95 -14.79 -7.19
C SER A 5 2.60 -13.45 -7.83
N GLU A 6 1.72 -13.48 -8.83
CA GLU A 6 1.17 -12.26 -9.47
C GLU A 6 0.55 -11.28 -8.47
N ILE A 7 -0.06 -11.76 -7.38
CA ILE A 7 -0.60 -10.88 -6.32
C ILE A 7 0.53 -10.11 -5.62
N THR A 8 1.64 -10.78 -5.33
CA THR A 8 2.81 -10.15 -4.71
C THR A 8 3.40 -9.10 -5.64
N LYS A 9 3.55 -9.42 -6.94
CA LYS A 9 4.02 -8.45 -7.95
C LYS A 9 3.10 -7.24 -8.04
N ALA A 10 1.79 -7.45 -8.10
CA ALA A 10 0.81 -6.37 -8.15
C ALA A 10 0.89 -5.49 -6.89
N GLN A 11 1.00 -6.10 -5.71
CA GLN A 11 1.16 -5.36 -4.46
C GLN A 11 2.47 -4.57 -4.43
N ILE A 12 3.59 -5.09 -4.96
CA ILE A 12 4.84 -4.33 -5.05
C ILE A 12 4.67 -3.16 -6.05
N ILE A 13 4.14 -3.42 -7.25
CA ILE A 13 3.96 -2.37 -8.29
C ILE A 13 3.04 -1.24 -7.80
N TYR A 14 1.99 -1.56 -7.03
CA TYR A 14 1.11 -0.57 -6.41
C TYR A 14 1.87 0.56 -5.74
N ILE A 15 2.95 0.23 -5.00
CA ILE A 15 3.66 1.23 -4.21
C ILE A 15 4.43 2.23 -5.07
N TYR A 16 4.94 1.77 -6.21
CA TYR A 16 5.61 2.63 -7.18
C TYR A 16 4.60 3.52 -7.89
N LEU A 17 3.43 2.97 -8.26
CA LEU A 17 2.37 3.73 -8.94
C LEU A 17 1.73 4.78 -8.05
N ILE A 18 1.41 4.44 -6.79
CA ILE A 18 0.80 5.41 -5.90
C ILE A 18 1.78 6.54 -5.52
N ASN A 19 3.08 6.26 -5.47
CA ASN A 19 4.07 7.31 -5.17
C ASN A 19 4.45 8.16 -6.40
N SER A 20 4.22 7.69 -7.62
CA SER A 20 4.53 8.45 -8.84
C SER A 20 3.46 9.50 -9.20
N ASP A 21 2.21 9.31 -8.76
CA ASP A 21 1.11 10.25 -8.99
C ASP A 21 0.62 10.84 -7.66
N HIS A 22 0.92 12.14 -7.44
CA HIS A 22 0.54 12.85 -6.23
C HIS A 22 -0.97 12.91 -6.01
N LEU A 23 -1.77 13.06 -7.08
CA LEU A 23 -3.22 13.16 -6.98
C LEU A 23 -3.83 11.80 -6.59
N ILE A 24 -3.31 10.69 -7.14
CA ILE A 24 -3.72 9.34 -6.70
C ILE A 24 -3.37 9.14 -5.22
N LYS A 25 -2.14 9.44 -4.80
CA LYS A 25 -1.71 9.28 -3.40
C LYS A 25 -2.58 10.08 -2.45
N GLN A 26 -2.81 11.35 -2.75
CA GLN A 26 -3.61 12.23 -1.93
C GLN A 26 -5.07 11.77 -1.87
N THR A 27 -5.67 11.44 -3.02
CA THR A 27 -7.05 10.94 -3.05
C THR A 27 -7.15 9.65 -2.24
N PHE A 28 -6.17 8.76 -2.33
CA PHE A 28 -6.14 7.57 -1.49
C PHE A 28 -6.09 7.91 0.01
N LEU A 29 -5.15 8.76 0.42
CA LEU A 29 -4.93 9.10 1.83
C LEU A 29 -6.08 9.91 2.45
N LYS A 30 -6.70 10.81 1.67
CA LYS A 30 -7.75 11.71 2.15
C LYS A 30 -9.18 11.21 1.91
N LEU A 31 -9.38 10.25 1.00
CA LEU A 31 -10.71 9.72 0.68
C LEU A 31 -10.82 8.22 0.98
N VAL A 32 -9.95 7.38 0.40
CA VAL A 32 -10.07 5.92 0.51
C VAL A 32 -9.77 5.43 1.92
N LYS A 33 -8.59 5.77 2.46
CA LYS A 33 -8.15 5.39 3.80
C LYS A 33 -9.18 5.74 4.88
N PRO A 34 -9.60 7.01 5.04
CA PRO A 34 -10.57 7.36 6.08
C PRO A 34 -11.90 6.66 5.85
N THR A 35 -12.38 6.53 4.60
CA THR A 35 -13.65 5.84 4.32
C THR A 35 -13.62 4.38 4.80
N ILE A 36 -12.51 3.66 4.57
CA ILE A 36 -12.32 2.28 5.05
C ILE A 36 -12.24 2.22 6.58
N GLU A 37 -11.56 3.18 7.20
CA GLU A 37 -11.32 3.16 8.65
C GLU A 37 -12.54 3.59 9.48
N THR A 38 -13.38 4.49 8.97
CA THR A 38 -14.49 5.08 9.73
C THR A 38 -15.85 4.46 9.43
N SER A 39 -16.05 3.90 8.24
CA SER A 39 -17.36 3.38 7.82
C SER A 39 -17.48 1.87 8.07
N SER A 40 -18.61 1.45 8.65
CA SER A 40 -18.97 0.03 8.74
C SER A 40 -19.31 -0.58 7.37
N ASN A 41 -19.72 0.25 6.41
CA ASN A 41 -19.94 -0.14 5.02
C ASN A 41 -19.27 0.90 4.10
N PRO A 42 -17.97 0.76 3.83
CA PRO A 42 -17.19 1.76 3.13
C PRO A 42 -17.53 1.73 1.63
N ILE A 43 -18.25 2.73 1.14
CA ILE A 43 -18.68 2.84 -0.26
C ILE A 43 -17.99 4.03 -0.92
N LEU A 44 -17.48 3.82 -2.13
CA LEU A 44 -16.92 4.88 -2.97
C LEU A 44 -17.46 4.81 -4.40
N THR A 45 -18.16 5.85 -4.80
CA THR A 45 -18.75 5.97 -6.15
C THR A 45 -17.96 6.96 -7.00
N SER A 46 -18.13 6.89 -8.33
CA SER A 46 -17.49 7.87 -9.23
C SER A 46 -17.95 9.29 -8.93
N GLN A 47 -19.19 9.48 -8.48
CA GLN A 47 -19.71 10.78 -8.08
C GLN A 47 -19.06 11.25 -6.77
N GLY A 48 -18.85 10.34 -5.81
CA GLY A 48 -18.12 10.64 -4.57
C GLY A 48 -16.69 11.10 -4.82
N VAL A 49 -15.99 10.46 -5.77
CA VAL A 49 -14.64 10.91 -6.16
C VAL A 49 -14.68 12.29 -6.82
N VAL A 50 -15.63 12.56 -7.72
CA VAL A 50 -15.77 13.89 -8.35
C VAL A 50 -16.06 14.96 -7.29
N ALA A 51 -16.98 14.70 -6.36
CA ALA A 51 -17.29 15.62 -5.27
C ALA A 51 -16.07 15.90 -4.37
N PHE A 52 -15.24 14.89 -4.12
CA PHE A 52 -13.96 15.08 -3.43
C PHE A 52 -13.02 15.99 -4.23
N LEU A 53 -12.85 15.77 -5.53
CA LEU A 53 -12.01 16.62 -6.38
C LEU A 53 -12.48 18.08 -6.39
N ASP A 54 -13.79 18.30 -6.44
CA ASP A 54 -14.37 19.65 -6.38
C ASP A 54 -14.10 20.34 -5.02
N GLY A 55 -14.06 19.56 -3.93
CA GLY A 55 -13.69 20.06 -2.59
C GLY A 55 -12.20 20.42 -2.46
N GLU A 56 -11.33 19.77 -3.23
CA GLU A 56 -9.87 19.98 -3.17
C GLU A 56 -9.37 21.13 -4.04
N VAL A 57 -10.24 21.81 -4.81
CA VAL A 57 -9.86 22.92 -5.72
C VAL A 57 -9.08 24.05 -5.01
N LYS A 58 -9.38 24.32 -3.74
CA LYS A 58 -8.64 25.34 -2.96
C LYS A 58 -7.18 24.96 -2.75
N ALA A 59 -6.89 23.67 -2.57
CA ALA A 59 -5.54 23.17 -2.41
C ALA A 59 -4.86 22.92 -3.77
N HIS A 60 -5.65 22.62 -4.82
CA HIS A 60 -5.20 22.24 -6.16
C HIS A 60 -5.99 23.00 -7.24
N PRO A 61 -5.62 24.26 -7.54
CA PRO A 61 -6.36 25.11 -8.48
C PRO A 61 -6.44 24.57 -9.92
N GLU A 62 -5.52 23.69 -10.31
CA GLU A 62 -5.54 23.02 -11.61
C GLU A 62 -6.76 22.11 -11.80
N LEU A 63 -7.37 21.62 -10.71
CA LEU A 63 -8.60 20.83 -10.76
C LEU A 63 -9.81 21.65 -11.24
N ASP A 64 -9.78 22.97 -11.04
CA ASP A 64 -10.83 23.88 -11.52
C ASP A 64 -10.85 23.98 -13.06
N ARG A 65 -9.70 23.79 -13.69
CA ARG A 65 -9.55 23.82 -15.15
C ARG A 65 -10.04 22.53 -15.81
N TRP A 66 -10.26 21.47 -15.05
CA TRP A 66 -10.74 20.21 -15.60
C TRP A 66 -12.21 20.30 -15.94
N SER A 67 -12.57 19.91 -17.16
CA SER A 67 -13.97 19.74 -17.52
C SER A 67 -14.62 18.63 -16.71
N ASP A 68 -15.95 18.67 -16.57
CA ASP A 68 -16.73 17.61 -15.91
C ASP A 68 -16.44 16.23 -16.52
N TYR A 69 -16.24 16.18 -17.83
CA TYR A 69 -15.85 14.96 -18.53
C TYR A 69 -14.50 14.43 -18.02
N LEU A 70 -13.49 15.29 -17.89
CA LEU A 70 -12.15 14.90 -17.43
C LEU A 70 -12.18 14.44 -15.97
N LYS A 71 -12.89 15.16 -15.08
CA LYS A 71 -13.09 14.74 -13.68
C LYS A 71 -13.74 13.36 -13.59
N ARG A 72 -14.81 13.12 -14.35
CA ARG A 72 -15.48 11.81 -14.39
C ARG A 72 -14.60 10.72 -14.99
N ARG A 73 -13.80 11.03 -16.00
CA ARG A 73 -12.85 10.08 -16.60
C ARG A 73 -11.77 9.69 -15.60
N TRP A 74 -11.19 10.66 -14.91
CA TRP A 74 -10.19 10.42 -13.87
C TRP A 74 -10.79 9.61 -12.72
N ALA A 75 -11.98 9.98 -12.24
CA ALA A 75 -12.68 9.25 -11.18
C ALA A 75 -12.87 7.76 -11.54
N ARG A 76 -13.30 7.44 -12.77
CA ARG A 76 -13.42 6.04 -13.21
C ARG A 76 -12.07 5.33 -13.22
N GLY A 77 -11.01 5.99 -13.70
CA GLY A 77 -9.64 5.45 -13.67
C GLY A 77 -9.15 5.18 -12.24
N PHE A 78 -9.42 6.08 -11.31
CA PHE A 78 -9.09 5.91 -9.89
C PHE A 78 -9.84 4.73 -9.26
N LEU A 79 -11.13 4.55 -9.58
CA LEU A 79 -11.87 3.37 -9.12
C LEU A 79 -11.34 2.07 -9.74
N ALA A 80 -10.87 2.09 -10.99
CA ALA A 80 -10.21 0.94 -11.60
C ALA A 80 -8.90 0.62 -10.87
N PHE A 81 -8.07 1.63 -10.61
CA PHE A 81 -6.86 1.50 -9.79
C PHE A 81 -7.15 0.85 -8.42
N CYS A 82 -8.18 1.31 -7.70
CA CYS A 82 -8.56 0.69 -6.43
C CYS A 82 -8.95 -0.79 -6.59
N ARG A 83 -9.60 -1.19 -7.69
CA ARG A 83 -9.95 -2.59 -7.94
C ARG A 83 -8.74 -3.45 -8.29
N ASP A 84 -7.86 -2.93 -9.15
CA ASP A 84 -6.67 -3.65 -9.62
C ASP A 84 -5.74 -4.01 -8.46
N PHE A 85 -5.69 -3.16 -7.42
CA PHE A 85 -4.88 -3.38 -6.22
C PHE A 85 -5.66 -3.90 -5.01
N GLY A 86 -6.94 -4.26 -5.17
CA GLY A 86 -7.74 -4.92 -4.13
C GLY A 86 -8.27 -4.00 -3.02
N PHE A 87 -8.24 -2.68 -3.23
CA PHE A 87 -8.89 -1.70 -2.37
C PHE A 87 -10.37 -1.52 -2.63
N MET A 88 -10.90 -2.14 -3.70
CA MET A 88 -12.31 -2.15 -4.04
C MET A 88 -12.71 -3.53 -4.55
N LYS A 89 -13.91 -4.00 -4.17
CA LYS A 89 -14.46 -5.26 -4.71
C LYS A 89 -14.62 -5.18 -6.23
N ARG A 90 -14.61 -6.34 -6.88
CA ARG A 90 -14.76 -6.45 -8.34
C ARG A 90 -16.01 -5.71 -8.82
N ALA A 91 -15.90 -5.13 -10.02
CA ALA A 91 -17.02 -4.45 -10.67
C ALA A 91 -18.25 -5.40 -10.77
N PRO A 92 -19.47 -4.87 -10.63
CA PRO A 92 -19.86 -3.45 -10.54
C PRO A 92 -19.83 -2.86 -9.12
N SER A 93 -19.23 -3.53 -8.13
CA SER A 93 -19.22 -3.05 -6.75
C SER A 93 -18.51 -1.68 -6.58
N THR A 94 -18.99 -0.95 -5.58
CA THR A 94 -18.43 0.32 -5.07
C THR A 94 -17.93 0.17 -3.64
N GLU A 95 -18.00 -1.03 -3.07
CA GLU A 95 -17.52 -1.32 -1.73
C GLU A 95 -15.99 -1.36 -1.69
N LEU A 96 -15.41 -0.54 -0.82
CA LEU A 96 -13.99 -0.51 -0.54
C LEU A 96 -13.61 -1.63 0.43
N THR A 97 -12.37 -2.09 0.33
CA THR A 97 -11.82 -3.13 1.20
C THR A 97 -10.37 -2.80 1.54
N ALA A 98 -9.88 -3.29 2.68
CA ALA A 98 -8.44 -3.29 2.96
C ALA A 98 -7.84 -4.61 2.44
N PRO A 99 -7.01 -4.61 1.38
CA PRO A 99 -6.38 -5.82 0.91
C PRO A 99 -5.38 -6.33 1.95
N ARG A 100 -5.37 -7.65 2.19
CA ARG A 100 -4.33 -8.27 3.03
C ARG A 100 -3.01 -8.26 2.26
N ILE A 101 -2.02 -7.55 2.77
CA ILE A 101 -0.65 -7.61 2.24
C ILE A 101 -0.10 -9.02 2.41
N ARG A 102 0.64 -9.49 1.40
CA ARG A 102 1.37 -10.75 1.48
C ARG A 102 2.69 -10.56 2.20
N VAL A 103 3.13 -11.59 2.93
CA VAL A 103 4.41 -11.54 3.66
C VAL A 103 5.59 -11.37 2.70
N GLU A 104 5.50 -11.91 1.49
CA GLU A 104 6.50 -11.68 0.43
C GLU A 104 6.59 -10.18 0.10
N THR A 105 5.45 -9.51 -0.13
CA THR A 105 5.42 -8.06 -0.41
C THR A 105 5.99 -7.28 0.77
N PHE A 106 5.57 -7.60 1.98
CA PHE A 106 6.05 -6.93 3.20
C PHE A 106 7.57 -7.08 3.35
N THR A 107 8.08 -8.30 3.22
CA THR A 107 9.51 -8.61 3.36
C THR A 107 10.33 -7.92 2.27
N PHE A 108 9.85 -7.92 1.02
CA PHE A 108 10.49 -7.22 -0.09
C PHE A 108 10.69 -5.74 0.23
N LEU A 109 9.60 -5.05 0.63
CA LEU A 109 9.64 -3.61 0.93
C LEU A 109 10.47 -3.31 2.18
N LEU A 110 10.38 -4.17 3.20
CA LEU A 110 11.17 -4.04 4.42
C LEU A 110 12.66 -4.14 4.13
N PHE A 111 13.09 -5.15 3.36
CA PHE A 111 14.48 -5.32 2.99
C PHE A 111 14.97 -4.15 2.13
N ALA A 112 14.15 -3.67 1.19
CA ALA A 112 14.49 -2.49 0.41
C ALA A 112 14.73 -1.24 1.28
N LEU A 113 13.92 -1.03 2.33
CA LEU A 113 14.11 0.08 3.28
C LEU A 113 15.41 -0.09 4.10
N LEU A 114 15.68 -1.30 4.60
CA LEU A 114 16.90 -1.58 5.37
C LEU A 114 18.15 -1.42 4.50
N GLN A 115 18.10 -1.87 3.25
CA GLN A 115 19.18 -1.73 2.27
C GLN A 115 19.40 -0.27 1.86
N ALA A 116 18.34 0.56 1.93
CA ALA A 116 18.45 2.02 1.79
C ALA A 116 19.06 2.72 3.02
N GLY A 117 19.43 1.98 4.06
CA GLY A 117 20.13 2.49 5.24
C GLY A 117 19.23 2.93 6.39
N LEU A 118 17.92 2.66 6.33
CA LEU A 118 17.02 2.94 7.45
C LEU A 118 17.30 1.97 8.60
N SER A 119 17.24 2.49 9.83
CA SER A 119 17.25 1.64 11.03
C SER A 119 15.99 0.77 11.12
N ASN A 120 16.03 -0.26 11.96
CA ASN A 120 14.89 -1.16 12.18
C ASN A 120 13.59 -0.41 12.54
N MET A 121 13.70 0.57 13.44
CA MET A 121 12.55 1.38 13.87
C MET A 121 12.04 2.29 12.76
N GLU A 122 12.93 2.91 11.99
CA GLU A 122 12.55 3.75 10.84
C GLU A 122 11.89 2.90 9.75
N ALA A 123 12.44 1.73 9.43
CA ALA A 123 11.89 0.85 8.41
C ALA A 123 10.48 0.34 8.79
N ILE A 124 10.25 -0.05 10.03
CA ILE A 124 8.92 -0.49 10.51
C ILE A 124 7.94 0.66 10.73
N GLY A 125 8.45 1.85 11.07
CA GLY A 125 7.68 3.08 11.22
C GLY A 125 7.38 3.83 9.91
N HIS A 126 7.93 3.36 8.78
CA HIS A 126 7.88 4.10 7.53
C HIS A 126 6.45 4.29 6.97
N ASP A 127 6.16 5.47 6.41
CA ASP A 127 4.82 5.84 5.91
C ASP A 127 4.31 4.95 4.76
N ILE A 128 5.18 4.16 4.13
CA ILE A 128 4.80 3.19 3.10
C ILE A 128 3.74 2.20 3.61
N TRP A 129 3.79 1.85 4.90
CA TRP A 129 2.85 0.90 5.50
C TRP A 129 1.45 1.47 5.64
N VAL A 130 1.33 2.80 5.75
CA VAL A 130 0.05 3.51 5.75
C VAL A 130 -0.67 3.34 4.42
N LEU A 131 0.07 3.23 3.32
CA LEU A 131 -0.51 3.01 1.98
C LEU A 131 -1.13 1.60 1.86
N TYR A 132 -0.66 0.62 2.63
CA TYR A 132 -1.30 -0.69 2.74
C TYR A 132 -2.35 -0.78 3.85
N LEU A 133 -2.65 0.33 4.54
CA LEU A 133 -3.57 0.37 5.69
C LEU A 133 -3.15 -0.58 6.82
N LEU A 134 -1.83 -0.79 6.99
CA LEU A 134 -1.32 -1.70 8.01
C LEU A 134 -1.33 -1.08 9.40
N ARG A 135 -1.93 -1.82 10.33
CA ARG A 135 -1.86 -1.56 11.76
C ARG A 135 -0.61 -2.21 12.36
N GLU A 136 -0.19 -1.74 13.53
CA GLU A 136 0.95 -2.31 14.26
C GLU A 136 0.85 -3.82 14.44
N GLU A 137 -0.30 -4.33 14.88
CA GLU A 137 -0.54 -5.77 15.04
C GLU A 137 -0.34 -6.56 13.73
N GLN A 138 -0.72 -5.99 12.59
CA GLN A 138 -0.53 -6.64 11.29
C GLN A 138 0.96 -6.66 10.89
N LYS A 139 1.69 -5.58 11.16
CA LYS A 139 3.16 -5.54 10.95
C LYS A 139 3.87 -6.59 11.81
N GLU A 140 3.48 -6.72 13.08
CA GLU A 140 4.00 -7.74 14.01
C GLU A 140 3.75 -9.17 13.50
N ASN A 141 2.53 -9.44 13.02
CA ASN A 141 2.19 -10.73 12.44
C ASN A 141 3.02 -11.05 11.18
N LEU A 142 3.25 -10.05 10.32
CA LEU A 142 4.08 -10.22 9.11
C LEU A 142 5.56 -10.42 9.45
N LEU A 143 6.09 -9.75 10.48
CA LEU A 143 7.44 -9.99 10.99
C LEU A 143 7.59 -11.41 11.53
N THR A 144 6.62 -11.85 12.32
CA THR A 144 6.58 -13.22 12.86
C THR A 144 6.50 -14.25 11.74
N GLU A 145 5.67 -14.01 10.71
CA GLU A 145 5.58 -14.88 9.54
C GLU A 145 6.89 -14.91 8.74
N SER A 146 7.53 -13.75 8.55
CA SER A 146 8.83 -13.64 7.87
C SER A 146 9.93 -14.40 8.62
N GLN A 147 9.93 -14.33 9.95
CA GLN A 147 10.83 -15.11 10.80
C GLN A 147 10.54 -16.62 10.72
N ALA A 148 9.26 -17.02 10.75
CA ALA A 148 8.87 -18.43 10.64
C ALA A 148 9.29 -19.05 9.30
N ARG A 149 9.31 -18.25 8.23
CA ARG A 149 9.84 -18.63 6.92
C ARG A 149 11.37 -18.58 6.84
N GLY A 150 12.02 -18.15 7.93
CA GLY A 150 13.46 -18.09 8.06
C GLY A 150 14.10 -16.96 7.26
N TRP A 151 13.36 -15.93 6.86
CA TRP A 151 13.90 -14.84 6.02
C TRP A 151 14.64 -13.78 6.81
N LEU A 152 14.23 -13.56 8.05
CA LEU A 152 14.85 -12.62 8.97
C LEU A 152 14.84 -13.17 10.39
N TYR A 153 15.69 -12.62 11.23
CA TYR A 153 15.56 -12.70 12.68
C TYR A 153 14.77 -11.49 13.18
N TYR A 154 13.81 -11.73 14.06
CA TYR A 154 12.97 -10.72 14.69
C TYR A 154 12.81 -11.00 16.19
N ALA A 155 13.17 -10.01 17.01
CA ALA A 155 12.90 -9.99 18.43
C ALA A 155 12.49 -8.59 18.88
N ARG A 156 11.52 -8.51 19.80
CA ARG A 156 11.07 -7.26 20.41
C ARG A 156 10.96 -7.41 21.92
N ALA A 157 11.57 -6.49 22.64
CA ALA A 157 11.48 -6.38 24.09
C ALA A 157 11.25 -4.90 24.44
N ALA A 158 10.04 -4.56 24.88
CA ALA A 158 9.60 -3.18 25.13
C ALA A 158 9.86 -2.27 23.90
N GLU A 159 10.79 -1.33 24.02
CA GLU A 159 11.16 -0.37 22.97
C GLU A 159 12.35 -0.85 22.11
N ILE A 160 13.01 -1.94 22.51
CA ILE A 160 14.13 -2.50 21.78
C ILE A 160 13.60 -3.47 20.72
N MET A 161 13.87 -3.16 19.47
CA MET A 161 13.55 -3.99 18.32
C MET A 161 14.83 -4.42 17.61
N GLU A 162 15.03 -5.73 17.53
CA GLU A 162 16.08 -6.33 16.75
C GLU A 162 15.49 -7.01 15.52
N LEU A 163 15.93 -6.54 14.35
CA LEU A 163 15.56 -7.07 13.05
C LEU A 163 16.85 -7.25 12.27
N ARG A 164 17.11 -8.48 11.82
CA ARG A 164 18.30 -8.84 11.04
C ARG A 164 17.88 -9.68 9.83
N PRO A 165 17.92 -9.13 8.60
CA PRO A 165 17.76 -9.93 7.38
C PRO A 165 18.77 -11.07 7.35
N LYS A 166 18.37 -12.25 6.83
CA LYS A 166 19.30 -13.37 6.61
C LYS A 166 20.04 -13.31 5.28
N TYR A 167 19.66 -12.37 4.43
CA TYR A 167 20.20 -12.16 3.09
C TYR A 167 20.80 -10.76 3.04
N GLU A 168 21.89 -10.60 2.30
CA GLU A 168 22.66 -9.36 2.18
C GLU A 168 21.97 -8.34 1.27
N SER A 169 21.06 -8.80 0.40
CA SER A 169 20.30 -7.95 -0.52
C SER A 169 18.89 -8.48 -0.80
N VAL A 170 18.03 -7.61 -1.32
CA VAL A 170 16.70 -7.99 -1.82
C VAL A 170 16.83 -9.01 -2.96
N GLU A 171 17.81 -8.81 -3.86
CA GLU A 171 18.08 -9.71 -4.98
C GLU A 171 18.42 -11.11 -4.52
N GLU A 172 19.36 -11.24 -3.57
CA GLU A 172 19.75 -12.52 -2.99
C GLU A 172 18.57 -13.21 -2.30
N TRP A 173 17.75 -12.47 -1.56
CA TRP A 173 16.53 -13.00 -0.95
C TRP A 173 15.55 -13.54 -1.99
N ILE A 174 15.33 -12.82 -3.10
CA ILE A 174 14.43 -13.27 -4.16
C ILE A 174 14.94 -14.57 -4.79
N GLU A 175 16.24 -14.65 -5.08
CA GLU A 175 16.85 -15.81 -5.73
C GLU A 175 16.86 -17.06 -4.84
N ASN A 176 17.09 -16.90 -3.54
CA ASN A 176 17.33 -18.01 -2.62
C ASN A 176 16.13 -18.36 -1.73
N ALA A 177 15.16 -17.46 -1.57
CA ALA A 177 14.02 -17.66 -0.68
C ALA A 177 12.66 -17.75 -1.40
N LEU A 178 12.56 -17.17 -2.61
CA LEU A 178 11.35 -17.19 -3.45
C LEU A 178 11.57 -17.92 -4.79
N GLY A 179 12.76 -18.47 -5.01
CA GLY A 179 13.18 -19.26 -6.16
C GLY A 179 12.82 -20.73 -6.06
#